data_AF-A0A0F0E0Q4-F1
#
_entry.id   AF-A0A0F0E0Q4-F1
#
_cell.length_a   1.000
_cell.length_b   1.000
_cell.length_c   1.000
_cell.angle_alpha   90.00
_cell.angle_beta   90.00
_cell.angle_gamma   90.00
#
_symmetry.space_group_name_H-M   'P 1'
#
loop_
_entity.id
_entity.type
_entity.pdbx_description
1 polymer ?
#
loop_
_entity_poly.entity_id
_entity_poly.type
_entity_poly.pdbx_seq_one_letter_code
_entity_poly.pdbx_strand_id
1 'polypeptide(L)'
;MNHRRADGSVDWEVEEDLTRIIGKVWTEVKLEDWTHMIRPSAIRSGTDTAFFKYYVPSILCGVLQNPEWADPLATSALLPDNPKFEPREEWQSFKSAFSPAQVTQIVAFLEWLKDASDPVSAEWHAADTALNGLWA
;
A
#
# COMPACT_ATOMS: atom_id res chain seq x y z
N MET A 1 22.06 -7.95 -2.40
CA MET A 1 21.13 -8.72 -3.26
C MET A 1 20.13 -7.73 -3.81
N ASN A 2 20.10 -7.61 -5.14
CA ASN A 2 19.55 -6.49 -5.89
C ASN A 2 18.14 -6.78 -6.41
N HIS A 3 17.35 -5.72 -6.60
CA HIS A 3 16.47 -5.61 -7.76
C HIS A 3 16.81 -4.30 -8.49
N ARG A 4 17.74 -4.39 -9.46
CA ARG A 4 18.27 -3.31 -10.32
C ARG A 4 18.24 -3.82 -11.76
N ARG A 5 17.86 -2.98 -12.73
CA ARG A 5 18.15 -3.23 -14.17
C ARG A 5 19.66 -3.14 -14.44
N ALA A 6 20.11 -3.64 -15.59
CA ALA A 6 21.54 -3.74 -15.96
C ALA A 6 22.28 -2.38 -16.01
N ASP A 7 21.55 -1.26 -16.05
CA ASP A 7 22.04 0.13 -15.97
C ASP A 7 21.84 0.78 -14.58
N GLY A 8 21.31 0.05 -13.60
CA GLY A 8 21.19 0.47 -12.21
C GLY A 8 20.01 1.38 -11.87
N SER A 9 19.06 1.60 -12.79
CA SER A 9 17.94 2.53 -12.62
C SER A 9 16.79 1.93 -11.78
N VAL A 10 16.57 2.48 -10.58
CA VAL A 10 15.47 2.10 -9.64
C VAL A 10 14.68 3.31 -9.12
N ASP A 11 15.18 4.55 -9.26
CA ASP A 11 14.49 5.73 -8.70
C ASP A 11 13.72 6.57 -9.73
N TRP A 12 14.07 6.52 -11.02
CA TRP A 12 13.48 7.45 -12.00
C TRP A 12 11.99 7.21 -12.27
N GLU A 13 11.52 5.95 -12.27
CA GLU A 13 10.09 5.64 -12.43
C GLU A 13 9.29 6.19 -11.23
N VAL A 14 9.85 6.06 -10.02
CA VAL A 14 9.28 6.65 -8.82
C VAL A 14 9.29 8.17 -8.91
N GLU A 15 10.41 8.79 -9.26
CA GLU A 15 10.53 10.24 -9.41
C GLU A 15 9.55 10.81 -10.45
N GLU A 16 9.43 10.17 -11.62
CA GLU A 16 8.51 10.56 -12.68
C GLU A 16 7.05 10.45 -12.21
N ASP A 17 6.68 9.32 -11.60
CA ASP A 17 5.33 9.09 -11.11
C ASP A 17 4.95 10.02 -9.96
N LEU A 18 5.90 10.34 -9.08
CA LEU A 18 5.68 11.27 -7.98
C LEU A 18 5.30 12.67 -8.47
N THR A 19 5.72 13.08 -9.67
CA THR A 19 5.30 14.38 -10.26
C THR A 19 3.78 14.50 -10.41
N ARG A 20 3.05 13.37 -10.46
CA ARG A 20 1.58 13.33 -10.57
C ARG A 20 0.87 13.70 -9.28
N ILE A 21 1.49 13.46 -8.13
CA ILE A 21 0.85 13.63 -6.81
C ILE A 21 1.55 14.67 -5.93
N ILE A 22 2.82 14.99 -6.19
CA ILE A 22 3.55 16.02 -5.45
C ILE A 22 2.80 17.36 -5.55
N GLY A 23 2.59 17.98 -4.38
CA GLY A 23 1.89 19.26 -4.27
C GLY A 23 0.36 19.16 -4.20
N LYS A 24 -0.23 17.99 -4.51
CA LYS A 24 -1.65 17.73 -4.25
C LYS A 24 -1.85 17.40 -2.78
N VAL A 25 -2.99 17.80 -2.22
CA VAL A 25 -3.40 17.23 -0.94
C VAL A 25 -3.95 15.82 -1.16
N TRP A 26 -3.84 14.92 -0.17
CA TRP A 26 -4.22 13.50 -0.37
C TRP A 26 -5.68 13.33 -0.83
N THR A 27 -6.60 14.23 -0.47
CA THR A 27 -8.02 14.19 -0.90
C THR A 27 -8.21 14.52 -2.39
N GLU A 28 -7.24 15.16 -3.01
CA GLU A 28 -7.23 15.48 -4.45
C GLU A 28 -6.64 14.36 -5.29
N VAL A 29 -5.80 13.50 -4.71
CA VAL A 29 -5.25 12.31 -5.37
C VAL A 29 -6.37 11.29 -5.58
N LYS A 30 -6.58 10.88 -6.83
CA LYS A 30 -7.66 9.96 -7.22
C LYS A 30 -7.12 8.56 -7.45
N LEU A 31 -8.02 7.58 -7.52
CA LEU A 31 -7.68 6.21 -7.89
C LEU A 31 -6.89 6.16 -9.22
N GLU A 32 -7.30 6.96 -10.19
CA GLU A 32 -6.66 7.05 -11.51
C GLU A 32 -5.19 7.51 -11.43
N ASP A 33 -4.83 8.37 -10.47
CA ASP A 33 -3.43 8.75 -10.26
C ASP A 33 -2.62 7.48 -9.90
N TRP A 34 -3.13 6.66 -8.98
CA TRP A 34 -2.46 5.43 -8.53
C TRP A 34 -2.39 4.33 -9.58
N THR A 35 -3.43 4.16 -10.40
CA THR A 35 -3.45 3.11 -11.44
C THR A 35 -2.50 3.39 -12.60
N HIS A 36 -2.09 4.65 -12.77
CA HIS A 36 -1.11 5.06 -13.78
C HIS A 36 0.33 5.08 -13.26
N MET A 37 0.53 4.88 -11.96
CA MET A 37 1.85 4.85 -11.33
C MET A 37 2.32 3.41 -11.12
N ILE A 38 3.61 3.25 -10.84
CA ILE A 38 4.18 2.03 -10.30
C ILE A 38 3.50 1.66 -8.97
N ARG A 39 3.58 0.37 -8.62
CA ARG A 39 2.93 -0.19 -7.43
C ARG A 39 3.26 0.62 -6.16
N PRO A 40 2.28 0.82 -5.26
CA PRO A 40 2.51 1.48 -3.98
C PRO A 40 3.68 0.92 -3.15
N SER A 41 3.96 -0.39 -3.24
CA SER A 41 5.13 -0.99 -2.58
C SER A 41 6.47 -0.39 -3.05
N ALA A 42 6.59 -0.06 -4.34
CA ALA A 42 7.75 0.59 -4.92
C ALA A 42 7.83 2.07 -4.51
N ILE A 43 6.72 2.81 -4.58
CA ILE A 43 6.65 4.21 -4.13
C ILE A 43 7.05 4.31 -2.65
N ARG A 44 6.53 3.43 -1.78
CA ARG A 44 6.92 3.38 -0.36
C ARG A 44 8.41 3.12 -0.16
N SER A 45 9.01 2.27 -0.98
CA SER A 45 10.43 1.92 -0.88
C SER A 45 11.35 3.03 -1.41
N GLY A 46 10.89 3.80 -2.40
CA GLY A 46 11.60 4.94 -2.96
C GLY A 46 11.32 6.29 -2.27
N THR A 47 10.49 6.30 -1.22
CA THR A 47 10.15 7.53 -0.46
C THR A 47 10.29 7.30 1.04
N ASP A 48 10.21 8.38 1.83
CA ASP A 48 10.17 8.24 3.28
C ASP A 48 8.79 7.81 3.79
N THR A 49 8.77 7.24 4.99
CA THR A 49 7.54 6.71 5.60
C THR A 49 6.48 7.78 5.85
N ALA A 50 6.88 9.01 6.20
CA ALA A 50 5.93 10.09 6.49
C ALA A 50 5.22 10.56 5.21
N PHE A 51 5.98 10.68 4.11
CA PHE A 51 5.45 10.97 2.79
C PHE A 51 4.44 9.89 2.36
N PHE A 52 4.84 8.62 2.37
CA PHE A 52 3.96 7.56 1.91
C PHE A 52 2.70 7.45 2.79
N LYS A 53 2.86 7.51 4.11
CA LYS A 53 1.75 7.52 5.08
C LYS A 53 0.73 8.63 4.80
N TYR A 54 1.18 9.82 4.40
CA TYR A 54 0.27 10.94 4.09
C TYR A 54 -0.71 10.59 2.98
N TYR A 55 -0.28 9.79 2.00
CA TYR A 55 -1.07 9.43 0.82
C TYR A 55 -1.83 8.11 0.93
N VAL A 56 -1.50 7.23 1.88
CA VAL A 56 -2.23 5.95 2.11
C VAL A 56 -3.75 6.13 2.13
N PRO A 57 -4.34 7.13 2.79
CA PRO A 57 -5.80 7.33 2.77
C PRO A 57 -6.40 7.47 1.36
N SER A 58 -5.68 8.11 0.43
CA SER A 58 -6.14 8.26 -0.97
C SER A 58 -6.23 6.92 -1.69
N ILE A 59 -5.29 6.01 -1.43
CA ILE A 59 -5.28 4.64 -1.96
C ILE A 59 -6.49 3.87 -1.44
N LEU A 60 -6.68 3.87 -0.11
CA LEU A 60 -7.77 3.12 0.53
C LEU A 60 -9.14 3.65 0.13
N CYS A 61 -9.31 4.98 0.06
CA CYS A 61 -10.54 5.59 -0.46
C CYS A 61 -10.80 5.22 -1.92
N GLY A 62 -9.77 5.17 -2.77
CA GLY A 62 -9.90 4.72 -4.14
C GLY A 62 -10.38 3.27 -4.24
N VAL A 63 -9.81 2.37 -3.44
CA VAL A 63 -10.21 0.96 -3.41
C VAL A 63 -11.63 0.75 -2.86
N LEU A 64 -12.06 1.55 -1.87
CA LEU A 64 -13.45 1.51 -1.40
C LEU A 64 -14.45 1.88 -2.51
N GLN A 65 -14.06 2.75 -3.44
CA GLN A 65 -14.89 3.15 -4.58
C GLN A 65 -14.85 2.13 -5.72
N ASN A 66 -13.72 1.43 -5.87
CA ASN A 66 -13.56 0.39 -6.88
C ASN A 66 -12.74 -0.80 -6.35
N PRO A 67 -13.41 -1.80 -5.71
CA PRO A 67 -12.75 -2.88 -4.99
C PRO A 67 -11.85 -3.79 -5.83
N GLU A 68 -12.01 -3.80 -7.16
CA GLU A 68 -11.16 -4.59 -8.07
C GLU A 68 -9.68 -4.19 -8.01
N TRP A 69 -9.38 -2.99 -7.48
CA TRP A 69 -8.02 -2.49 -7.30
C TRP A 69 -7.41 -2.83 -5.93
N ALA A 70 -8.08 -3.64 -5.12
CA ALA A 70 -7.62 -3.98 -3.78
C ALA A 70 -6.25 -4.67 -3.79
N ASP A 71 -6.03 -5.67 -4.64
CA ASP A 71 -4.73 -6.35 -4.74
C ASP A 71 -3.61 -5.46 -5.32
N PRO A 72 -3.73 -4.84 -6.50
CA PRO A 72 -2.63 -4.04 -7.02
C PRO A 72 -2.30 -2.82 -6.13
N LEU A 73 -3.27 -2.27 -5.38
CA LEU A 73 -3.09 -1.03 -4.63
C LEU A 73 -3.13 -1.16 -3.11
N ALA A 74 -4.22 -1.66 -2.52
CA ALA A 74 -4.36 -1.66 -1.06
C ALA A 74 -3.45 -2.70 -0.39
N THR A 75 -3.36 -3.92 -0.92
CA THR A 75 -2.48 -4.96 -0.34
C THR A 75 -1.02 -4.55 -0.52
N SER A 76 -0.62 -4.04 -1.69
CA SER A 76 0.75 -3.56 -1.93
C SER A 76 1.14 -2.34 -1.09
N ALA A 77 0.18 -1.50 -0.69
CA ALA A 77 0.42 -0.35 0.18
C ALA A 77 0.53 -0.74 1.66
N LEU A 78 -0.25 -1.72 2.11
CA LEU A 78 -0.41 -2.05 3.53
C LEU A 78 0.39 -3.28 3.97
N LEU A 79 0.87 -4.11 3.04
CA LEU A 79 1.44 -5.42 3.35
C LEU A 79 2.84 -5.65 2.77
N PRO A 80 3.66 -6.49 3.42
CA PRO A 80 4.95 -6.90 2.90
C PRO A 80 4.87 -7.54 1.52
N ASP A 81 5.67 -7.03 0.58
CA ASP A 81 5.79 -7.57 -0.77
C ASP A 81 6.66 -8.85 -0.78
N ASN A 82 6.15 -9.90 -0.13
CA ASN A 82 6.74 -11.24 -0.12
C ASN A 82 5.63 -12.31 -0.12
N PRO A 83 5.92 -13.56 -0.52
CA PRO A 83 4.88 -14.58 -0.77
C PRO A 83 3.96 -14.93 0.41
N LYS A 84 4.30 -14.52 1.63
CA LYS A 84 3.53 -14.79 2.84
C LYS A 84 3.12 -13.53 3.60
N PHE A 85 3.35 -12.35 3.04
CA PHE A 85 3.14 -11.06 3.70
C PHE A 85 3.78 -10.98 5.11
N GLU A 86 4.89 -11.70 5.31
CA GLU A 86 5.57 -11.77 6.61
C GLU A 86 6.30 -10.44 6.86
N PRO A 87 6.01 -9.73 7.97
CA PRO A 87 6.61 -8.43 8.21
C PRO A 87 8.08 -8.55 8.59
N ARG A 88 8.91 -7.84 7.83
CA ARG A 88 10.33 -7.59 8.16
C ARG A 88 10.44 -6.39 9.11
N GLU A 89 11.65 -6.10 9.59
CA GLU A 89 11.89 -5.02 10.55
C GLU A 89 11.42 -3.65 10.04
N GLU A 90 11.60 -3.38 8.74
CA GLU A 90 11.11 -2.15 8.09
C GLU A 90 9.58 -2.00 8.16
N TRP A 91 8.84 -3.10 8.19
CA TRP A 91 7.38 -3.10 8.30
C TRP A 91 6.90 -2.81 9.72
N GLN A 92 7.65 -3.21 10.73
CA GLN A 92 7.37 -2.82 12.11
C GLN A 92 7.55 -1.31 12.31
N SER A 93 8.59 -0.74 11.69
CA SER A 93 8.80 0.72 11.66
C SER A 93 7.66 1.42 10.92
N PHE A 94 7.22 0.87 9.79
CA PHE A 94 6.08 1.39 9.03
C PHE A 94 4.78 1.37 9.86
N LYS A 95 4.41 0.24 10.47
CA LYS A 95 3.24 0.12 11.36
C LYS A 95 3.32 1.15 12.49
N SER A 96 4.48 1.26 13.14
CA SER A 96 4.69 2.16 14.28
C SER A 96 4.58 3.65 13.93
N ALA A 97 4.68 4.00 12.64
CA ALA A 97 4.45 5.36 12.19
C ALA A 97 2.97 5.77 12.25
N PHE A 98 2.03 4.82 12.30
CA PHE A 98 0.59 5.10 12.41
C PHE A 98 0.18 5.28 13.87
N SER A 99 -0.73 6.24 14.12
CA SER A 99 -1.35 6.38 15.43
C SER A 99 -2.32 5.21 15.70
N PRO A 100 -2.62 4.89 16.98
CA PRO A 100 -3.57 3.82 17.30
C PRO A 100 -4.91 3.95 16.59
N ALA A 101 -5.45 5.17 16.49
CA ALA A 101 -6.71 5.42 15.77
C ALA A 101 -6.59 5.11 14.26
N GLN A 102 -5.47 5.42 13.64
CA GLN A 102 -5.22 5.10 12.22
C GLN A 102 -5.07 3.58 12.03
N VAL A 103 -4.38 2.90 12.94
CA VAL A 103 -4.28 1.44 12.94
C VAL A 103 -5.67 0.81 13.00
N THR A 104 -6.55 1.28 13.90
CA THR A 104 -7.94 0.80 13.97
C THR A 104 -8.69 0.97 12.64
N GLN A 105 -8.51 2.09 11.94
CA GLN A 105 -9.15 2.30 10.63
C GLN A 105 -8.58 1.36 9.55
N ILE A 106 -7.28 1.09 9.57
CA ILE A 106 -6.65 0.14 8.65
C ILE A 106 -7.16 -1.28 8.92
N VAL A 107 -7.25 -1.68 10.19
CA VAL A 107 -7.83 -2.98 10.59
C VAL A 107 -9.28 -3.09 10.10
N ALA A 108 -10.12 -2.09 10.35
CA ALA A 108 -11.50 -2.10 9.88
C ALA A 108 -11.61 -2.17 8.34
N PHE A 109 -10.71 -1.50 7.61
CA PHE A 109 -10.63 -1.61 6.15
C PHE A 109 -10.25 -3.04 5.71
N LEU A 110 -9.29 -3.68 6.39
CA LEU A 110 -8.86 -5.04 6.08
C LEU A 110 -9.96 -6.07 6.40
N GLU A 111 -10.70 -5.88 7.49
CA GLU A 111 -11.88 -6.69 7.81
C GLU A 111 -12.95 -6.58 6.72
N TRP A 112 -13.27 -5.36 6.29
CA TRP A 112 -14.16 -5.14 5.17
C TRP A 112 -13.67 -5.79 3.88
N LEU A 113 -12.38 -5.64 3.56
CA LEU A 113 -11.80 -6.22 2.34
C LEU A 113 -11.90 -7.75 2.36
N LYS A 114 -11.61 -8.37 3.50
CA LYS A 114 -11.76 -9.81 3.70
C LYS A 114 -13.22 -10.25 3.51
N ASP A 115 -14.17 -9.56 4.12
CA ASP A 115 -15.59 -9.91 4.02
C ASP A 115 -16.18 -9.68 2.63
N ALA A 116 -15.65 -8.70 1.87
CA ALA A 116 -16.09 -8.37 0.52
C ALA A 116 -15.46 -9.26 -0.56
N SER A 117 -14.40 -10.01 -0.25
CA SER A 117 -13.63 -10.81 -1.21
C SER A 117 -14.04 -12.29 -1.18
N ASP A 118 -13.85 -13.00 -2.30
CA ASP A 118 -14.05 -14.46 -2.34
C ASP A 118 -13.04 -15.15 -1.41
N PRO A 119 -13.45 -16.09 -0.53
CA PRO A 119 -12.54 -16.81 0.38
C PRO A 119 -11.34 -17.52 -0.25
N VAL A 120 -11.32 -17.72 -1.57
CA VAL A 120 -10.16 -18.29 -2.29
C VAL A 120 -9.36 -17.26 -3.11
N SER A 121 -9.75 -15.99 -3.05
CA SER A 121 -9.08 -14.90 -3.77
C SER A 121 -7.78 -14.45 -3.09
N ALA A 122 -6.90 -13.81 -3.86
CA ALA A 122 -5.65 -13.27 -3.35
C ALA A 122 -5.90 -12.16 -2.32
N GLU A 123 -6.92 -11.32 -2.57
CA GLU A 123 -7.36 -10.23 -1.71
C GLU A 123 -7.80 -10.73 -0.35
N TRP A 124 -8.61 -11.80 -0.32
CA TRP A 124 -9.04 -12.42 0.92
C TRP A 124 -7.86 -12.96 1.73
N HIS A 125 -6.96 -13.70 1.08
CA HIS A 125 -5.78 -14.26 1.75
C HIS A 125 -4.82 -13.18 2.25
N ALA A 126 -4.63 -12.10 1.48
CA ALA A 126 -3.83 -10.96 1.87
C ALA A 126 -4.44 -10.26 3.10
N ALA A 127 -5.75 -9.99 3.08
CA ALA A 127 -6.46 -9.37 4.20
C ALA A 127 -6.44 -10.25 5.46
N ASP A 128 -6.68 -11.55 5.34
CA ASP A 128 -6.60 -12.49 6.47
C ASP A 128 -5.19 -12.56 7.07
N THR A 129 -4.16 -12.61 6.22
CA THR A 129 -2.76 -12.60 6.68
C THR A 129 -2.39 -11.29 7.35
N ALA A 130 -2.89 -10.17 6.83
CA ALA A 130 -2.69 -8.84 7.40
C ALA A 130 -3.24 -8.76 8.84
N LEU A 131 -4.49 -9.21 9.02
CA LEU A 131 -5.23 -9.16 10.28
C LEU A 131 -4.65 -10.08 11.34
N ASN A 132 -4.14 -11.25 10.94
CA ASN A 132 -3.50 -12.20 11.86
C ASN A 132 -1.99 -11.94 12.05
N GLY A 133 -1.43 -10.98 11.32
CA GLY A 133 0.01 -10.74 11.23
C GLY A 133 0.37 -9.31 11.57
N LEU A 134 0.74 -8.52 10.55
CA LEU A 134 1.26 -7.17 10.72
C LEU A 134 0.30 -6.27 11.52
N TRP A 135 -1.00 -6.37 11.28
CA TRP A 135 -2.00 -5.45 11.83
C TRP A 135 -2.78 -6.00 13.04
N ALA A 136 -2.39 -7.19 13.54
CA ALA A 136 -2.87 -7.75 14.81
C ALA A 136 -2.48 -6.89 16.03
#